data_AF-A0A924P8Y7-F1
#
_entry.id   AF-A0A924P8Y7-F1
#
_cell.length_a   1.000
_cell.length_b   1.000
_cell.length_c   1.000
_cell.angle_alpha   90.00
_cell.angle_beta   90.00
_cell.angle_gamma   90.00
#
_symmetry.space_group_name_H-M   'P 1'
#
loop_
_entity.id
_entity.type
_entity.pdbx_description
1 polymer ?
#
loop_
_entity_poly.entity_id
_entity_poly.type
_entity_poly.pdbx_seq_one_letter_code
_entity_poly.pdbx_strand_id
1 'polypeptide(L)' 'MSKPDIHSYHDHLKFLEDWLAYLKASQSGLSLRSLAVQAKLSSGYLPMVLSGQRILSDKA' A
#
# COMPACT_ATOMS: atom_id res chain seq x y z
N MET A 1 15.58 6.38 -4.13
CA MET A 1 14.31 6.04 -4.82
C MET A 1 13.54 7.33 -5.06
N SER A 2 13.15 7.58 -6.30
CA SER A 2 12.28 8.71 -6.65
C SER A 2 10.84 8.40 -6.20
N LYS A 3 10.06 9.44 -5.91
CA LYS A 3 8.64 9.33 -5.56
C LYS A 3 7.88 8.71 -6.75
N PRO A 4 7.14 7.60 -6.58
CA PRO A 4 6.33 7.03 -7.65
C PRO A 4 5.22 7.98 -8.08
N ASP A 5 4.96 8.05 -9.38
CA ASP A 5 3.88 8.84 -9.98
C ASP A 5 2.75 7.92 -10.45
N ILE A 6 1.55 8.08 -9.89
CA ILE A 6 0.39 7.23 -10.15
C ILE A 6 -0.02 7.20 -11.63
N HIS A 7 0.17 8.30 -12.36
CA HIS A 7 -0.24 8.39 -13.76
C HIS A 7 0.65 7.58 -14.71
N SER A 8 1.82 7.17 -14.23
CA SER A 8 2.76 6.35 -14.99
C SER A 8 2.51 4.85 -14.87
N TYR A 9 1.55 4.42 -14.02
CA TYR A 9 1.26 3.01 -13.77
C TYR A 9 -0.07 2.60 -14.41
N HIS A 10 -0.03 1.48 -15.16
CA HIS A 10 -1.24 0.79 -15.61
C HIS A 10 -1.77 -0.21 -14.56
N ASP A 11 -0.89 -0.65 -13.66
CA ASP A 11 -1.21 -1.56 -12.56
C ASP A 11 -1.18 -0.81 -11.23
N HIS A 12 -2.36 -0.70 -10.62
CA HIS A 12 -2.55 -0.02 -9.34
C HIS A 12 -1.92 -0.78 -8.17
N LEU A 13 -1.84 -2.11 -8.21
CA LEU A 13 -1.14 -2.89 -7.19
C LEU A 13 0.35 -2.62 -7.26
N LYS A 14 0.89 -2.58 -8.48
CA LYS A 14 2.31 -2.27 -8.69
C LYS A 14 2.67 -0.87 -8.21
N PHE A 15 1.79 0.10 -8.45
CA PHE A 15 1.93 1.45 -7.88
C PHE A 15 1.95 1.40 -6.35
N LEU A 16 1.01 0.69 -5.72
CA LEU A 16 0.93 0.59 -4.27
C LEU A 16 2.18 -0.04 -3.65
N GLU A 17 2.72 -1.10 -4.25
CA GLU A 17 3.97 -1.71 -3.82
C GLU A 17 5.13 -0.72 -3.83
N ASP A 18 5.34 -0.04 -4.96
CA ASP A 18 6.44 0.90 -5.15
C ASP A 18 6.27 2.13 -4.23
N TRP A 19 5.03 2.59 -4.05
CA TRP A 19 4.69 3.68 -3.14
C TRP A 19 4.98 3.32 -1.68
N LEU A 20 4.58 2.12 -1.25
CA LEU A 20 4.86 1.63 0.11
C LEU A 20 6.36 1.41 0.34
N ALA A 21 7.10 0.95 -0.67
CA ALA A 21 8.55 0.85 -0.62
C ALA A 21 9.20 2.23 -0.45
N TYR A 22 8.75 3.22 -1.23
CA TYR A 22 9.19 4.61 -1.10
C TYR A 22 8.89 5.19 0.30
N LEU A 23 7.69 4.96 0.83
CA LEU A 23 7.31 5.43 2.16
C LEU A 23 8.15 4.77 3.27
N LYS A 24 8.41 3.45 3.18
CA LYS A 24 9.30 2.76 4.13
C LYS A 24 10.72 3.30 4.10
N ALA A 25 11.21 3.69 2.93
CA ALA A 25 12.55 4.26 2.77
C ALA A 25 12.64 5.72 3.25
N SER A 26 11.54 6.47 3.21
CA SER A 26 11.50 7.90 3.57
C SER A 26 11.00 8.17 5.00
N GLN A 27 10.31 7.23 5.63
CA GLN A 27 9.76 7.36 6.98
C GLN A 27 10.21 6.19 7.86
N SER A 28 11.00 6.48 8.89
CA SER A 28 11.38 5.47 9.87
C SER A 28 10.15 4.99 10.65
N GLY A 29 9.91 3.68 10.68
CA GLY A 29 8.83 3.07 11.46
C GLY A 29 7.51 2.86 10.71
N LEU A 30 7.45 3.15 9.40
CA LEU A 30 6.29 2.78 8.60
C LEU A 30 6.17 1.25 8.48
N SER A 31 5.03 0.71 8.90
CA SER A 31 4.68 -0.70 8.75
C SER A 31 3.30 -0.84 8.11
N LEU A 32 3.03 -1.97 7.45
CA LEU A 32 1.69 -2.24 6.91
C LEU A 32 0.63 -2.27 8.02
N ARG A 33 1.01 -2.72 9.22
CA ARG A 33 0.13 -2.73 10.39
C ARG A 33 -0.23 -1.31 10.83
N SER A 34 0.76 -0.42 10.97
CA SER A 34 0.49 0.97 11.37
C SER A 34 -0.33 1.71 10.32
N LEU A 35 -0.07 1.46 9.03
CA LEU A 35 -0.86 2.00 7.93
C LEU A 35 -2.31 1.50 7.97
N ALA A 36 -2.53 0.20 8.18
CA ALA A 36 -3.87 -0.37 8.30
C ALA A 36 -4.66 0.28 9.44
N VAL A 37 -4.04 0.47 10.61
CA VAL A 37 -4.68 1.13 11.76
C VAL A 37 -5.07 2.57 11.42
N GLN A 38 -4.17 3.35 10.81
CA GLN A 38 -4.45 4.74 10.41
C GLN A 38 -5.59 4.82 9.38
N ALA A 39 -5.63 3.87 8.45
CA ALA A 39 -6.68 3.77 7.43
C ALA A 39 -7.97 3.10 7.93
N LYS A 40 -8.06 2.73 9.22
CA LYS A 40 -9.19 1.98 9.81
C LYS A 40 -9.50 0.66 9.10
N LEU A 41 -8.47 0.00 8.59
CA LEU A 41 -8.53 -1.30 7.92
C LEU A 41 -8.15 -2.41 8.90
N SER A 42 -8.64 -3.62 8.65
CA SER A 42 -8.11 -4.79 9.36
C SER A 42 -6.63 -4.99 9.04
N SER A 43 -5.84 -5.45 10.01
CA SER A 43 -4.38 -5.59 9.85
C SER A 43 -3.95 -6.55 8.74
N GLY A 44 -4.83 -7.49 8.37
CA GLY A 44 -4.61 -8.44 7.27
C GLY A 44 -5.07 -7.93 5.90
N TYR A 45 -5.86 -6.86 5.84
CA TYR A 45 -6.44 -6.37 4.58
C TYR A 45 -5.39 -5.97 3.56
N LEU A 46 -4.43 -5.11 3.94
CA LEU A 46 -3.39 -4.62 3.04
C LEU A 46 -2.50 -5.76 2.49
N PRO A 47 -2.02 -6.72 3.30
CA PRO A 47 -1.36 -7.92 2.77
C PRO A 47 -2.20 -8.70 1.75
N MET A 48 -3.50 -8.87 1.98
CA MET A 48 -4.38 -9.58 1.03
C MET A 48 -4.54 -8.80 -0.29
N VAL A 49 -4.62 -7.47 -0.23
CA VAL A 49 -4.69 -6.63 -1.42
C VAL A 49 -3.39 -6.71 -2.22
N LEU A 50 -2.25 -6.51 -1.56
CA LEU A 50 -0.94 -6.54 -2.21
C LEU A 50 -0.57 -7.92 -2.79
N SER A 51 -1.08 -9.00 -2.20
CA SER A 51 -0.91 -10.36 -2.73
C SER A 51 -1.93 -10.74 -3.80
N GLY A 52 -2.84 -9.83 -4.17
CA GLY A 52 -3.91 -10.08 -5.14
C GLY A 52 -5.03 -11.01 -4.64
N GLN A 53 -5.00 -11.41 -3.36
CA GLN A 53 -6.03 -12.26 -2.75
C GLN A 53 -7.34 -11.52 -2.49
N ARG A 54 -7.31 -10.19 -2.39
CA ARG A 54 -8.50 -9.34 -2.22
C ARG A 54 -8.43 -8.12 -3.13
N ILE A 55 -9.56 -7.74 -3.72
CA ILE A 55 -9.66 -6.53 -4.53
C ILE A 55 -9.77 -5.31 -3.60
N LEU A 56 -9.01 -4.25 -3.91
CA LEU A 56 -9.14 -2.97 -3.23
C LEU A 56 -10.55 -2.41 -3.47
N SER A 57 -11.27 -2.08 -2.41
CA SER A 57 -12.63 -1.55 -2.51
C SER A 57 -12.98 -0.67 -1.31
N ASP A 58 -14.00 0.17 -1.47
CA ASP A 58 -14.52 1.03 -0.39
C ASP A 58 -15.10 0.26 0.80
N LYS A 59 -15.38 -1.04 0.63
CA LYS A 59 -15.81 -1.95 1.72
C LYS A 59 -14.61 -2.77 2.18
N ALA A 60 -13.73 -2.13 2.93
CA ALA A 60 -12.59 -2.78 3.57
C ALA A 60 -12.99 -3.64 4.77
#